data_AF-A0A937TC93-F1
#
_entry.id   AF-A0A937TC93-F1
#
_cell.length_a   1.000
_cell.length_b   1.000
_cell.length_c   1.000
_cell.angle_alpha   90.00
_cell.angle_beta   90.00
_cell.angle_gamma   90.00
#
_symmetry.space_group_name_H-M   'P 1'
#
loop_
_entity.id
_entity.type
_entity.pdbx_description
1 polymer ?
#
loop_
_entity_poly.entity_id
_entity_poly.type
_entity_poly.pdbx_seq_one_letter_code
_entity_poly.pdbx_strand_id
1 'polypeptide(L)'
;MDIWQLAEAVNLRPEAFGGMAFHRERSVTLEVDAEAYRFLCACRKPRPLPLFNHPAARLVPQLARLGFVCPVEVGREQVGSVPGAPWLGDGFTLSAPETVHLAITARCNLSCPGCYVPPGRDFPTPRRRRSR
;
A
#
# COMPACT_ATOMS: atom_id res chain seq x y z
N MET A 1 22.98 -8.69 18.72
CA MET A 1 22.70 -7.87 17.53
C MET A 1 21.23 -8.00 17.26
N ASP A 2 20.49 -6.90 17.28
CA ASP A 2 19.05 -6.95 17.06
C ASP A 2 18.78 -7.34 15.61
N ILE A 3 17.94 -8.35 15.42
CA ILE A 3 17.52 -8.82 14.10
C ILE A 3 16.24 -8.09 13.75
N TRP A 4 16.20 -7.50 12.56
CA TRP A 4 15.08 -6.70 12.07
C TRP A 4 14.49 -7.34 10.82
N GLN A 5 13.23 -7.05 10.58
CA GLN A 5 12.51 -7.49 9.40
C GLN A 5 11.54 -6.40 8.92
N LEU A 6 11.08 -6.54 7.68
CA LEU A 6 9.97 -5.78 7.15
C LEU A 6 8.69 -6.17 7.91
N ALA A 7 7.90 -5.17 8.31
CA ALA A 7 6.63 -5.43 8.95
C ALA A 7 5.67 -6.15 7.97
N GLU A 8 4.92 -7.13 8.48
CA GLU A 8 3.97 -7.93 7.69
C GLU A 8 2.85 -7.06 7.06
N ALA A 9 2.54 -5.94 7.70
CA ALA A 9 1.61 -4.95 7.18
C ALA A 9 2.12 -4.23 5.91
N VAL A 10 3.40 -4.35 5.56
CA VAL A 10 4.02 -3.64 4.44
C VAL A 10 4.00 -4.49 3.17
N ASN A 11 3.38 -3.94 2.13
CA ASN A 11 3.47 -4.45 0.77
C ASN A 11 4.56 -3.69 0.01
N LEU A 12 5.46 -4.43 -0.65
CA LEU A 12 6.42 -3.86 -1.59
C LEU A 12 5.98 -4.15 -3.02
N ARG A 13 6.01 -3.13 -3.87
CA ARG A 13 5.70 -3.23 -5.29
C ARG A 13 6.85 -2.63 -6.10
N PRO A 14 7.44 -3.36 -7.05
CA PRO A 14 8.50 -2.79 -7.88
C PRO A 14 7.89 -1.78 -8.85
N GLU A 15 8.63 -0.73 -9.16
CA GLU A 15 8.24 0.31 -10.13
C GLU A 15 9.45 0.67 -11.00
N ALA A 16 9.21 1.36 -12.12
CA ALA A 16 10.27 1.74 -13.06
C ALA A 16 11.37 2.61 -12.42
N PHE A 17 11.05 3.42 -11.42
CA PHE A 17 11.99 4.28 -10.68
C PHE A 17 12.64 3.58 -9.46
N GLY A 18 12.24 2.35 -9.14
CA GLY A 18 12.67 1.62 -7.94
C GLY A 18 11.52 0.81 -7.38
N GLY A 19 10.70 1.43 -6.53
CA GLY A 19 9.46 0.82 -6.09
C GLY A 19 8.67 1.64 -5.09
N MET A 20 7.59 1.02 -4.64
CA MET A 20 6.65 1.56 -3.68
C MET A 20 6.59 0.64 -2.47
N ALA A 21 6.47 1.22 -1.28
CA ALA A 21 6.20 0.50 -0.05
C ALA A 21 4.91 1.04 0.58
N PHE A 22 3.92 0.16 0.78
CA PHE A 22 2.62 0.51 1.33
C PHE A 22 2.37 -0.18 2.67
N HIS A 23 2.23 0.60 3.74
CA HIS A 23 1.89 0.09 5.07
C HIS A 23 0.37 0.03 5.24
N ARG A 24 -0.22 -1.17 5.12
CA ARG A 24 -1.67 -1.40 5.08
C ARG A 24 -2.43 -0.85 6.29
N GLU A 25 -1.88 -0.98 7.48
CA GLU A 25 -2.55 -0.57 8.72
C GLU A 25 -2.46 0.94 9.00
N ARG A 26 -1.42 1.60 8.49
CA ARG A 26 -1.17 3.03 8.74
C ARG A 26 -1.58 3.91 7.56
N SER A 27 -1.94 3.29 6.43
CA SER A 27 -2.24 3.98 5.17
C SER A 27 -1.12 4.94 4.74
N VAL A 28 0.14 4.53 4.98
CA VAL A 28 1.33 5.30 4.56
C VAL A 28 1.93 4.63 3.32
N THR A 29 2.08 5.43 2.27
CA THR A 29 2.79 5.05 1.04
C THR A 29 4.15 5.74 1.00
N LEU A 30 5.20 4.99 0.68
CA LEU A 30 6.54 5.52 0.43
C LEU A 30 6.96 5.20 -0.99
N GLU A 31 7.34 6.25 -1.72
CA GLU A 31 8.12 6.14 -2.95
C GLU A 31 9.59 5.91 -2.56
N VAL A 32 10.22 4.92 -3.18
CA VAL A 32 11.64 4.60 -2.92
C VAL A 32 12.39 4.38 -4.21
N ASP A 33 13.64 4.81 -4.24
CA ASP A 33 14.55 4.52 -5.33
C ASP A 33 14.91 3.02 -5.39
N ALA A 34 15.65 2.63 -6.43
CA ALA A 34 16.04 1.24 -6.64
C ALA A 34 16.92 0.67 -5.51
N GLU A 35 17.74 1.48 -4.83
CA GLU A 35 18.60 1.01 -3.76
C GLU A 35 17.80 0.75 -2.48
N ALA A 36 16.98 1.72 -2.07
CA ALA A 36 16.07 1.61 -0.95
C ALA A 36 15.05 0.47 -1.15
N TYR A 37 14.53 0.30 -2.37
CA TYR A 37 13.64 -0.81 -2.70
C TYR A 37 14.31 -2.18 -2.51
N ARG A 38 15.55 -2.34 -3.00
CA ARG A 38 16.34 -3.58 -2.79
C ARG A 38 16.62 -3.82 -1.32
N PHE A 39 16.92 -2.76 -0.57
CA PHE A 39 17.11 -2.84 0.88
C PHE A 39 15.85 -3.36 1.60
N LEU A 40 14.69 -2.78 1.30
CA LEU A 40 13.41 -3.22 1.87
C LEU A 40 13.05 -4.65 1.47
N CYS A 41 13.29 -5.02 0.20
CA CYS A 41 13.12 -6.40 -0.27
C CYS A 41 13.98 -7.38 0.53
N ALA A 42 15.22 -7.01 0.83
CA ALA A 42 16.11 -7.85 1.62
C ALA A 42 15.69 -7.93 3.09
N CYS A 43 14.97 -6.94 3.62
CA CYS A 43 14.39 -6.97 4.97
C CYS A 43 13.16 -7.89 5.08
N ARG A 44 12.61 -8.44 3.97
CA ARG A 44 11.57 -9.48 4.05
C ARG A 44 12.02 -10.72 4.82
N LYS A 45 13.32 -10.96 4.89
CA LYS A 45 13.92 -11.98 5.75
C LYS A 45 14.53 -11.31 6.98
N PRO A 46 14.38 -11.90 8.17
CA PRO A 46 15.11 -11.52 9.38
C PRO A 46 16.59 -11.28 9.08
N ARG A 47 17.07 -10.07 9.33
CA ARG A 47 18.48 -9.72 9.10
C ARG A 47 18.98 -8.65 10.08
N PRO A 48 20.29 -8.58 10.33
CA PRO A 48 20.85 -7.43 11.02
C PRO A 48 20.67 -6.16 10.18
N LEU A 49 20.46 -5.05 10.87
CA LEU A 49 20.44 -3.73 10.25
C LEU A 49 21.80 -3.41 9.62
N PRO A 50 21.81 -2.58 8.57
CA PRO A 50 23.04 -2.16 7.91
C PRO A 50 23.92 -1.37 8.89
N LEU A 51 25.24 -1.55 8.78
CA LEU A 51 26.23 -0.81 9.57
C LEU A 51 26.18 0.69 9.24
N PHE A 52 26.64 1.54 10.16
CA PHE A 52 26.62 3.01 10.04
C PHE A 52 27.24 3.57 8.75
N ASN A 53 28.17 2.84 8.13
CA ASN A 53 28.83 3.26 6.89
C ASN A 53 28.01 2.97 5.63
N HIS A 54 26.89 2.25 5.75
CA HIS A 54 26.01 1.92 4.62
C HIS A 54 24.96 3.02 4.44
N PRO A 55 24.69 3.51 3.21
CA PRO A 55 23.73 4.60 2.95
C PRO A 55 22.33 4.32 3.55
N ALA A 56 21.82 3.09 3.39
CA ALA A 56 20.54 2.67 3.98
C ALA A 56 20.45 2.82 5.52
N ALA A 57 21.56 2.84 6.26
CA ALA A 57 21.54 3.00 7.73
C ALA A 57 20.92 4.33 8.17
N ARG A 58 21.01 5.36 7.33
CA ARG A 58 20.39 6.68 7.60
C ARG A 58 18.87 6.65 7.55
N LEU A 59 18.28 5.72 6.81
CA LEU A 59 16.83 5.57 6.64
C LEU A 59 16.19 4.75 7.75
N VAL A 60 16.97 3.86 8.38
CA VAL A 60 16.47 2.91 9.38
C VAL A 60 15.68 3.58 10.52
N PRO A 61 16.13 4.67 11.15
CA PRO A 61 15.37 5.30 12.23
C PRO A 61 13.99 5.80 11.78
N GLN A 62 13.90 6.34 10.55
CA GLN A 62 12.65 6.82 9.98
C GLN A 62 11.73 5.65 9.62
N LEU A 63 12.27 4.61 8.99
CA LEU A 63 11.52 3.40 8.65
C LEU A 63 10.98 2.70 9.90
N ALA A 64 11.77 2.61 10.97
CA ALA A 64 11.35 2.05 12.25
C ALA A 64 10.24 2.88 12.90
N ARG A 65 10.39 4.21 12.93
CA ARG A 65 9.37 5.12 13.46
C ARG A 65 8.05 5.05 12.69
N LEU A 66 8.14 4.94 11.37
CA LEU A 66 6.97 4.78 10.48
C LEU A 66 6.39 3.36 10.53
N GLY A 67 7.06 2.39 11.15
CA GLY A 67 6.59 1.02 11.31
C GLY A 67 6.89 0.11 10.11
N PHE A 68 7.71 0.55 9.16
CA PHE A 68 8.04 -0.26 7.98
C PHE A 68 9.00 -1.41 8.30
N VAL A 69 9.89 -1.20 9.27
CA VAL A 69 10.78 -2.23 9.79
C VAL A 69 10.57 -2.37 11.29
N CYS A 70 10.60 -3.60 11.77
CA CYS A 70 10.43 -3.94 13.18
C CYS A 70 11.48 -4.97 13.63
N PRO A 71 11.83 -4.99 14.92
CA PRO A 71 12.61 -6.09 15.48
C PRO A 71 11.84 -7.40 15.35
N VAL A 72 12.56 -8.49 15.11
CA VAL A 72 11.97 -9.83 15.01
C VAL A 72 11.63 -10.34 16.40
N GLU A 73 10.35 -10.58 16.66
CA GLU A 73 9.94 -11.38 17.80
C GLU A 73 10.16 -12.87 17.48
N VAL A 74 10.89 -13.57 18.34
CA VAL A 74 11.26 -14.98 18.15
C VAL A 74 9.99 -15.84 18.09
N GLY A 75 9.60 -16.30 16.89
CA GLY A 75 8.49 -17.25 16.73
C GLY A 75 7.62 -17.14 15.48
N ARG A 76 7.80 -16.14 14.61
CA ARG A 76 7.01 -16.01 13.36
C ARG A 76 7.89 -16.13 12.12
N GLU A 77 7.79 -17.27 11.47
CA GLU A 77 8.37 -17.53 10.15
C GLU A 77 7.47 -16.91 9.08
N GLN A 78 7.97 -15.90 8.36
CA GLN A 78 7.22 -15.26 7.28
C GLN A 78 7.42 -16.01 5.95
N VAL A 79 6.31 -16.30 5.27
CA VAL A 79 6.29 -16.81 3.89
C VAL A 79 6.60 -15.65 2.94
N GLY A 80 7.87 -15.42 2.67
CA GLY A 80 8.31 -14.38 1.74
C GLY A 80 8.15 -14.84 0.29
N SER A 81 7.18 -14.29 -0.46
CA SER A 81 7.22 -14.36 -1.91
C SER A 81 8.47 -13.66 -2.44
N VAL A 82 9.15 -14.30 -3.40
CA VAL A 82 10.33 -13.77 -4.10
C VAL A 82 9.97 -12.45 -4.80
N PRO A 83 10.88 -11.46 -4.89
CA PRO A 83 10.63 -10.27 -5.69
C PRO A 83 10.39 -10.69 -7.14
N GLY A 84 9.22 -10.36 -7.69
CA GLY A 84 8.97 -10.46 -9.13
C GLY A 84 9.96 -9.58 -9.90
N ALA A 85 10.21 -9.94 -11.16
CA ALA A 85 11.06 -9.18 -12.05
C ALA A 85 10.70 -7.68 -12.04
N PRO A 86 11.67 -6.77 -12.28
CA PRO A 86 11.38 -5.34 -12.37
C PRO A 86 10.28 -5.08 -13.41
N TRP A 87 9.31 -4.25 -13.06
CA TRP A 87 8.28 -3.85 -14.02
C TRP A 87 8.93 -2.95 -15.08
N LEU A 88 8.92 -3.38 -16.34
CA LEU A 88 9.34 -2.56 -17.50
C LEU A 88 8.23 -1.56 -17.86
N GLY A 89 7.91 -0.65 -16.94
CA GLY A 89 7.06 0.50 -17.23
C GLY A 89 7.79 1.54 -18.09
N ASP A 90 7.05 2.51 -18.62
CA ASP A 90 7.57 3.65 -19.39
C ASP A 90 8.28 4.72 -18.52
N GLY A 91 8.29 4.54 -17.20
CA GLY A 91 8.84 5.49 -16.24
C GLY A 91 7.86 6.59 -15.80
N PHE A 92 6.69 6.68 -16.43
CA PHE A 92 5.68 7.71 -16.15
C PHE A 92 4.37 7.13 -15.60
N THR A 93 4.16 5.83 -15.79
CA THR A 93 2.97 5.11 -15.35
C THR A 93 3.31 4.15 -14.21
N LEU A 94 2.46 4.11 -13.18
CA LEU A 94 2.55 3.12 -12.10
C LEU A 94 2.13 1.73 -12.60
N SER A 95 2.79 0.68 -12.11
CA SER A 95 2.46 -0.71 -12.43
C SER A 95 1.02 -1.11 -12.07
N ALA A 96 0.43 -0.47 -11.07
CA ALA A 96 -0.94 -0.65 -10.62
C ALA A 96 -1.45 0.62 -9.91
N PRO A 97 -2.78 0.84 -9.84
CA PRO A 97 -3.34 1.96 -9.09
C PRO A 97 -2.96 1.90 -7.60
N GLU A 98 -2.88 3.07 -6.95
CA GLU A 98 -2.71 3.16 -5.49
C GLU A 98 -4.03 2.88 -4.77
N THR A 99 -5.13 3.44 -5.28
CA THR A 99 -6.47 3.28 -4.71
C THR A 99 -7.47 2.85 -5.78
N VAL A 100 -8.32 1.90 -5.44
CA VAL A 100 -9.43 1.45 -6.30
C VAL A 100 -10.75 1.73 -5.59
N HIS A 101 -11.63 2.50 -6.23
CA HIS A 101 -12.99 2.73 -5.75
C HIS A 101 -13.95 1.79 -6.47
N LEU A 102 -14.46 0.78 -5.76
CA LEU A 102 -15.39 -0.20 -6.31
C LEU A 102 -16.84 0.17 -5.99
N ALA A 103 -17.60 0.57 -7.00
CA ALA A 103 -19.05 0.70 -6.89
C ALA A 103 -19.68 -0.70 -7.01
N ILE A 104 -19.96 -1.35 -5.87
CA ILE A 104 -20.54 -2.71 -5.83
C ILE A 104 -21.90 -2.76 -6.56
N THR A 105 -22.69 -1.69 -6.44
CA THR A 105 -23.95 -1.52 -7.15
C THR A 105 -24.26 -0.04 -7.37
N ALA A 106 -24.84 0.29 -8.52
CA ALA A 106 -25.40 1.62 -8.79
C ALA A 106 -26.87 1.73 -8.34
N ARG A 107 -27.47 0.64 -7.82
CA ARG A 107 -28.85 0.64 -7.31
C ARG A 107 -28.90 1.34 -5.96
N CYS A 108 -29.71 2.39 -5.87
CA CYS A 108 -29.98 3.12 -4.63
C CYS A 108 -31.48 3.42 -4.53
N ASN A 109 -32.06 3.27 -3.34
CA ASN A 109 -33.47 3.59 -3.06
C ASN A 109 -33.70 5.08 -2.70
N LEU A 110 -32.66 5.92 -2.82
CA LEU A 110 -32.70 7.36 -2.57
C LEU A 110 -32.51 8.14 -3.87
N SER A 111 -33.00 9.38 -3.89
CA SER A 111 -32.89 10.32 -5.02
C SER A 111 -32.36 11.68 -4.53
N CYS A 112 -31.16 11.66 -3.96
CA CYS A 112 -30.57 12.84 -3.34
C CYS A 112 -30.25 13.92 -4.40
N PRO A 113 -30.67 15.19 -4.19
CA PRO A 113 -30.24 16.29 -5.06
C PRO A 113 -28.72 16.48 -4.88
N GLY A 114 -27.94 16.13 -5.91
CA GLY A 114 -26.48 16.17 -5.88
C GLY A 114 -25.79 14.80 -5.94
N CYS A 115 -26.53 13.69 -6.07
CA CYS A 115 -25.92 12.40 -6.36
C CYS A 115 -25.30 12.41 -7.77
N TYR A 116 -24.00 12.08 -7.87
CA TYR A 116 -23.31 11.97 -9.16
C TYR A 116 -23.66 10.67 -9.92
N VAL A 117 -24.24 9.68 -9.23
CA VAL A 117 -24.67 8.43 -9.85
C VAL A 117 -26.02 8.69 -10.53
N PRO A 118 -26.14 8.43 -11.85
CA PRO A 118 -27.39 8.65 -12.55
C PRO A 118 -28.50 7.75 -11.98
N PRO A 119 -29.75 8.24 -11.90
CA PRO A 119 -30.85 7.45 -11.35
C PRO A 119 -31.02 6.15 -12.17
N GLY A 120 -30.96 5.02 -11.48
CA GLY A 120 -31.22 3.71 -12.10
C GLY A 120 -32.63 3.68 -12.67
N ARG A 121 -32.79 3.18 -13.91
CA ARG A 121 -34.06 3.15 -14.64
C ARG A 121 -35.17 2.29 -13.98
N ASP A 122 -34.86 1.61 -12.89
CA ASP A 122 -35.71 0.56 -12.29
C ASP A 122 -36.39 0.94 -10.97
N PHE A 123 -36.16 2.14 -10.42
CA PHE A 123 -36.83 2.56 -9.18
C PHE A 123 -38.02 3.48 -9.46
N PRO A 124 -39.25 3.11 -9.04
CA PRO A 124 -40.40 4.01 -9.13
C PRO A 124 -40.10 5.26 -8.30
N THR A 125 -40.34 6.42 -8.91
CA THR A 125 -40.12 7.74 -8.30
C THR A 125 -40.82 7.78 -6.95
N PRO A 126 -40.16 8.19 -5.85
CA PRO A 126 -40.81 8.30 -4.57
C PRO A 126 -41.98 9.29 -4.70
N ARG A 127 -43.21 8.80 -4.54
CA ARG A 127 -44.42 9.64 -4.46
C ARG A 127 -44.18 10.65 -3.35
N ARG A 128 -44.02 11.94 -3.71
CA ARG A 128 -44.01 13.03 -2.74
C ARG A 128 -45.26 12.90 -1.86
N ARG A 129 -45.08 12.51 -0.60
CA ARG A 129 -46.13 12.67 0.41
C ARG A 129 -46.40 14.17 0.50
N ARG A 130 -47.53 14.62 -0.04
CA ARG A 130 -48.06 15.96 0.25
C ARG A 130 -48.37 15.98 1.75
N SER A 131 -47.59 16.75 2.50
CA SER A 131 -47.97 17.18 3.85
C SER A 131 -49.30 17.91 3.74
N ARG A 132 -50.31 17.40 4.46
CA ARG A 132 -51.54 18.13 4.76
C ARG A 132 -51.25 19.20 5.79
#